data_AF-A0A4Q7AZG7-F1
#
_entry.id   AF-A0A4Q7AZG7-F1
#
_cell.length_a   1.000
_cell.length_b   1.000
_cell.length_c   1.000
_cell.angle_alpha   90.00
_cell.angle_beta   90.00
_cell.angle_gamma   90.00
#
_symmetry.space_group_name_H-M   'P 1'
#
loop_
_entity.id
_entity.type
_entity.pdbx_description
1 polymer ?
#
loop_
_entity_poly.entity_id
_entity_poly.type
_entity_poly.pdbx_seq_one_letter_code
_entity_poly.pdbx_strand_id
1 'polypeptide(L)'
;MTYIIKKTRFARSCLASMIALYSAASVHALETLSDQSLSDTTGEGIALLPENFKMVFQGAKDISSSSTYGAATDAASLLAASKNDTGFIRIIPTGENYSGLASTVTAANAAAKQTKADVFIYGLALSKSDDQLNLRYSNQGFTWGTSANPWLFRAGTESQVQQFQASNAAANVGYLALEAPLATVAADESDNNIKLGYWADAFSRKWGSSNAVNVITGAPVAVPMTSDATNDQNLDKNQRLRFQFVANGLSLNGSQVRLFQTQSSSVTQQNQTLGMASILRLNTNDNPQSIKSTDTDLNAKAIRISTAAIDDGSYSTPALNGSSAPTFNSTEGLYIYSPNINLVLGNMYQPFIVGSEGKNIILEVTAIPNVASIYNKIYTHYKDAEATYAVNASGGYYKSKSGAYYSVQNFSSVSTFYKKIVDTANNVTSYVADSAGTYVKDNVSGGFVELGYTSSISAPTKYAISNQSALDALANQYKGSTCNVAVCGTNGAQVNGTSYQGTNATHSSISMGTVARDASANTLIANRDSTATGIMFKSAAAGAAAVNLGSAAIDGVLIQHLKIKTTGL
;
A
#
# COMPACT_ATOMS: atom_id res chain seq x y z
N MET A 1 -13.32 55.74 -63.00
CA MET A 1 -12.59 54.49 -62.66
C MET A 1 -12.26 54.42 -61.16
N THR A 2 -13.19 54.80 -60.26
CA THR A 2 -12.91 54.92 -58.80
C THR A 2 -14.01 54.34 -57.91
N TYR A 3 -15.06 53.75 -58.49
CA TYR A 3 -16.20 53.20 -57.74
C TYR A 3 -16.22 51.66 -57.66
N ILE A 4 -15.36 50.95 -58.40
CA ILE A 4 -15.37 49.48 -58.46
C ILE A 4 -14.34 48.84 -57.48
N ILE A 5 -13.34 49.60 -57.01
CA ILE A 5 -12.29 49.06 -56.11
C ILE A 5 -12.73 49.00 -54.63
N LYS A 6 -13.72 49.81 -54.20
CA LYS A 6 -14.17 49.80 -52.79
C LYS A 6 -15.06 48.60 -52.43
N LYS A 7 -15.92 48.13 -53.34
CA LYS A 7 -16.86 47.02 -53.07
C LYS A 7 -16.18 45.66 -52.92
N THR A 8 -15.12 45.39 -53.68
CA THR A 8 -14.35 44.14 -53.62
C THR A 8 -13.43 44.07 -52.39
N ARG A 9 -12.93 45.21 -51.90
CA ARG A 9 -12.17 45.25 -50.63
C ARG A 9 -13.08 45.00 -49.43
N PHE A 10 -14.27 45.59 -49.37
CA PHE A 10 -15.22 45.36 -48.24
C PHE A 10 -15.65 43.89 -48.12
N ALA A 11 -15.98 43.23 -49.23
CA ALA A 11 -16.37 41.83 -49.23
C ALA A 11 -15.21 40.88 -48.82
N ARG A 12 -13.97 41.20 -49.20
CA ARG A 12 -12.78 40.44 -48.78
C ARG A 12 -12.42 40.68 -47.31
N SER A 13 -12.63 41.89 -46.78
CA SER A 13 -12.48 42.19 -45.35
C SER A 13 -13.47 41.40 -44.50
N CYS A 14 -14.76 41.36 -44.89
CA CYS A 14 -15.78 40.60 -44.15
C CYS A 14 -15.54 39.08 -44.17
N LEU A 15 -15.06 38.52 -45.28
CA LEU A 15 -14.75 37.10 -45.37
C LEU A 15 -13.52 36.73 -44.51
N ALA A 16 -12.49 37.58 -44.49
CA ALA A 16 -11.33 37.41 -43.62
C ALA A 16 -11.70 37.52 -42.12
N SER A 17 -12.62 38.43 -41.77
CA SER A 17 -13.15 38.55 -40.40
C SER A 17 -14.00 37.35 -39.98
N MET A 18 -14.78 36.76 -40.89
CA MET A 18 -15.58 35.56 -40.61
C MET A 18 -14.70 34.31 -40.47
N ILE A 19 -13.67 34.15 -41.30
CA ILE A 19 -12.69 33.05 -41.17
C ILE A 19 -11.89 33.21 -39.87
N ALA A 20 -11.50 34.44 -39.50
CA ALA A 20 -10.84 34.73 -38.22
C ALA A 20 -11.73 34.46 -37.00
N LEU A 21 -13.06 34.70 -37.10
CA LEU A 21 -14.03 34.33 -36.06
C LEU A 21 -14.22 32.82 -35.93
N TYR A 22 -14.14 32.07 -37.03
CA TYR A 22 -14.22 30.60 -37.02
C TYR A 22 -12.92 29.90 -36.62
N SER A 23 -11.77 30.59 -36.72
CA SER A 23 -10.47 30.09 -36.27
C SER A 23 -10.02 30.64 -34.90
N ALA A 24 -10.82 31.51 -34.28
CA ALA A 24 -10.60 31.91 -32.90
C ALA A 24 -10.97 30.73 -32.00
N ALA A 25 -9.98 30.14 -31.33
CA ALA A 25 -10.23 29.17 -30.28
C ALA A 25 -11.24 29.77 -29.29
N SER A 26 -12.20 28.96 -28.86
CA SER A 26 -13.14 29.31 -27.80
C SER A 26 -12.35 29.69 -26.55
N VAL A 27 -12.12 30.99 -26.36
CA VAL A 27 -11.70 31.56 -25.09
C VAL A 27 -12.89 31.39 -24.17
N HIS A 28 -12.86 30.34 -23.34
CA HIS A 28 -13.71 30.24 -22.18
C HIS A 28 -13.28 31.35 -21.22
N ALA A 29 -13.86 32.55 -21.42
CA ALA A 29 -13.84 33.58 -20.42
C ALA A 29 -14.71 33.11 -19.25
N LEU A 30 -14.17 33.24 -18.02
CA LEU A 30 -14.84 32.89 -16.77
C LEU A 30 -16.23 33.55 -16.69
N GLU A 31 -17.28 32.77 -16.93
CA GLU A 31 -18.64 33.15 -16.58
C GLU A 31 -18.78 33.16 -15.05
N THR A 32 -19.49 34.15 -14.52
CA THR A 32 -19.84 34.20 -13.11
C THR A 32 -20.83 33.08 -12.80
N LEU A 33 -20.34 32.01 -12.17
CA LEU A 33 -21.17 30.93 -11.64
C LEU A 33 -22.08 31.48 -10.53
N SER A 34 -23.39 31.26 -10.67
CA SER A 34 -24.36 31.64 -9.63
C SER A 34 -24.29 30.65 -8.46
N ASP A 35 -24.52 31.11 -7.23
CA ASP A 35 -24.55 30.24 -6.02
C ASP A 35 -25.52 29.05 -6.19
N GLN A 36 -26.59 29.20 -6.97
CA GLN A 36 -27.55 28.14 -7.27
C GLN A 36 -26.94 27.03 -8.15
N SER A 37 -26.11 27.38 -9.13
CA SER A 37 -25.35 26.40 -9.94
C SER A 37 -24.22 25.75 -9.15
N LEU A 38 -23.62 26.47 -8.18
CA LEU A 38 -22.58 25.95 -7.29
C LEU A 38 -23.15 25.00 -6.20
N SER A 39 -24.42 25.20 -5.81
CA SER A 39 -25.14 24.32 -4.87
C SER A 39 -25.41 22.92 -5.45
N ASP A 40 -25.60 22.79 -6.76
CA ASP A 40 -25.92 21.52 -7.43
C ASP A 40 -24.67 20.78 -7.94
N THR A 41 -23.54 21.48 -8.14
CA THR A 41 -22.22 20.85 -8.37
C THR A 41 -21.58 20.45 -7.05
N THR A 42 -21.71 19.17 -6.69
CA THR A 42 -20.96 18.59 -5.58
C THR A 42 -19.47 18.46 -5.96
N GLY A 43 -18.67 19.46 -5.58
CA GLY A 43 -17.21 19.34 -5.41
C GLY A 43 -16.38 20.01 -6.50
N GLU A 44 -16.09 21.30 -6.32
CA GLU A 44 -14.93 21.93 -6.98
C GLU A 44 -13.63 21.27 -6.49
N GLY A 45 -12.69 21.03 -7.40
CA GLY A 45 -11.42 20.41 -7.10
C GLY A 45 -10.31 20.91 -8.02
N ILE A 46 -9.07 20.78 -7.57
CA ILE A 46 -7.87 21.09 -8.32
C ILE A 46 -7.42 19.80 -9.00
N ALA A 47 -7.36 19.82 -10.34
CA ALA A 47 -6.73 18.77 -11.11
C ALA A 47 -5.22 19.06 -11.24
N LEU A 48 -4.38 18.07 -10.96
CA LEU A 48 -2.94 18.17 -11.14
C LEU A 48 -2.48 17.16 -12.22
N LEU A 49 -1.56 17.60 -13.07
CA LEU A 49 -0.98 16.76 -14.12
C LEU A 49 0.53 16.97 -14.15
N PRO A 50 1.31 16.20 -13.37
CA PRO A 50 2.75 16.24 -13.48
C PRO A 50 3.18 15.79 -14.88
N GLU A 51 3.86 16.65 -15.62
CA GLU A 51 4.39 16.37 -16.97
C GLU A 51 5.90 16.45 -16.97
N ASN A 52 6.58 15.43 -17.50
CA ASN A 52 8.04 15.32 -17.52
C ASN A 52 8.68 15.63 -16.14
N PHE A 53 7.99 15.22 -15.06
CA PHE A 53 8.38 15.51 -13.70
C PHE A 53 9.55 14.62 -13.29
N LYS A 54 10.55 15.24 -12.66
CA LYS A 54 11.66 14.57 -11.98
C LYS A 54 12.20 15.50 -10.89
N MET A 55 12.69 14.92 -9.82
CA MET A 55 13.31 15.69 -8.74
C MET A 55 14.45 14.90 -8.10
N VAL A 56 15.47 15.61 -7.62
CA VAL A 56 16.57 15.03 -6.84
C VAL A 56 17.00 16.00 -5.75
N PHE A 57 17.21 15.49 -4.55
CA PHE A 57 17.64 16.26 -3.39
C PHE A 57 19.16 16.35 -3.41
N GLN A 58 19.67 17.48 -3.89
CA GLN A 58 21.11 17.79 -3.86
C GLN A 58 21.46 18.57 -2.59
N GLY A 59 22.74 18.54 -2.21
CA GLY A 59 23.22 19.37 -1.11
C GLY A 59 22.91 20.85 -1.35
N ALA A 60 22.70 21.61 -0.28
CA ALA A 60 22.47 23.05 -0.37
C ALA A 60 23.67 23.71 -1.08
N LYS A 61 23.39 24.46 -2.15
CA LYS A 61 24.36 25.34 -2.79
C LYS A 61 23.83 26.76 -2.67
N ASP A 62 24.63 27.67 -2.11
CA ASP A 62 24.27 29.07 -1.92
C ASP A 62 23.99 29.82 -3.24
N ILE A 63 24.33 29.21 -4.37
CA ILE A 63 24.05 29.68 -5.73
C ILE A 63 23.47 28.49 -6.51
N SER A 64 22.34 28.68 -7.18
CA SER A 64 21.76 27.69 -8.11
C SER A 64 22.68 27.50 -9.33
N SER A 65 23.79 26.79 -9.13
CA SER A 65 24.59 26.24 -10.22
C SER A 65 23.74 25.24 -11.01
N SER A 66 24.04 25.09 -12.30
CA SER A 66 23.38 24.06 -13.12
C SER A 66 23.47 22.69 -12.41
N SER A 67 22.38 21.91 -12.48
CA SER A 67 22.36 20.56 -11.90
C SER A 67 23.58 19.77 -12.37
N THR A 68 24.18 18.98 -11.47
CA THR A 68 25.27 18.06 -11.83
C THR A 68 24.84 17.01 -12.87
N TYR A 69 23.53 16.89 -13.12
CA TYR A 69 22.92 16.02 -14.10
C TYR A 69 22.71 16.66 -15.49
N GLY A 70 23.03 17.95 -15.68
CA GLY A 70 22.72 18.69 -16.92
C GLY A 70 23.32 18.09 -18.21
N ALA A 71 24.40 17.31 -18.11
CA ALA A 71 25.04 16.63 -19.24
C ALA A 71 25.11 15.09 -19.07
N ALA A 72 24.50 14.53 -18.01
CA ALA A 72 24.61 13.11 -17.71
C ALA A 72 23.53 12.29 -18.44
N THR A 73 23.98 11.41 -19.34
CA THR A 73 23.11 10.59 -20.21
C THR A 73 23.35 9.09 -20.09
N ASP A 74 24.48 8.67 -19.53
CA ASP A 74 24.87 7.26 -19.38
C ASP A 74 25.05 6.87 -17.91
N ALA A 75 25.12 5.57 -17.64
CA ALA A 75 25.21 5.05 -16.27
C ALA A 75 26.42 5.60 -15.50
N ALA A 76 27.57 5.79 -16.16
CA ALA A 76 28.80 6.24 -15.51
C ALA A 76 28.72 7.72 -15.11
N SER A 77 28.24 8.58 -16.02
CA SER A 77 28.03 10.01 -15.77
C SER A 77 26.91 10.26 -14.76
N LEU A 78 25.84 9.46 -14.79
CA LEU A 78 24.78 9.51 -13.77
C LEU A 78 25.30 9.12 -12.39
N LEU A 79 26.10 8.05 -12.29
CA LEU A 79 26.71 7.64 -11.03
C LEU A 79 27.67 8.71 -10.50
N ALA A 80 28.49 9.31 -11.35
CA ALA A 80 29.39 10.41 -10.99
C ALA A 80 28.62 11.64 -10.49
N ALA A 81 27.54 12.03 -11.19
CA ALA A 81 26.68 13.14 -10.79
C ALA A 81 26.04 12.89 -9.42
N SER A 82 25.61 11.65 -9.16
CA SER A 82 24.90 11.25 -7.94
C SER A 82 25.71 11.41 -6.66
N LYS A 83 27.05 11.43 -6.75
CA LYS A 83 27.92 11.67 -5.58
C LYS A 83 27.67 13.03 -4.91
N ASN A 84 27.00 13.96 -5.59
CA ASN A 84 26.65 15.29 -5.08
C ASN A 84 25.25 15.36 -4.44
N ASP A 85 24.50 14.25 -4.44
CA ASP A 85 23.12 14.19 -3.96
C ASP A 85 23.08 14.00 -2.44
N THR A 86 23.55 15.01 -1.72
CA THR A 86 23.75 14.95 -0.26
C THR A 86 22.66 15.66 0.53
N GLY A 87 21.63 16.19 -0.16
CA GLY A 87 20.46 16.77 0.50
C GLY A 87 19.73 15.69 1.29
N PHE A 88 19.39 15.98 2.55
CA PHE A 88 18.95 14.96 3.49
C PHE A 88 17.69 15.36 4.28
N ILE A 89 16.98 14.34 4.74
CA ILE A 89 15.96 14.38 5.76
C ILE A 89 16.56 13.68 6.98
N ARG A 90 16.59 14.38 8.12
CA ARG A 90 17.06 13.83 9.39
C ARG A 90 15.88 13.47 10.27
N ILE A 91 15.81 12.22 10.67
CA ILE A 91 14.82 11.69 11.61
C ILE A 91 15.58 11.35 12.89
N ILE A 92 15.19 11.98 14.00
CA ILE A 92 15.77 11.72 15.33
C ILE A 92 14.69 11.00 16.15
N PRO A 93 14.73 9.67 16.25
CA PRO A 93 13.89 8.97 17.19
C PRO A 93 14.18 9.45 18.61
N THR A 94 13.14 9.86 19.32
CA THR A 94 13.23 10.12 20.76
C THR A 94 13.28 8.78 21.46
N GLY A 95 14.41 8.46 22.09
CA GLY A 95 14.54 7.25 22.91
C GLY A 95 13.65 7.31 24.16
N GLU A 96 13.61 6.20 24.89
CA GLU A 96 12.83 6.11 26.13
C GLU A 96 13.26 7.14 27.18
N ASN A 97 12.38 7.44 28.14
CA ASN A 97 12.73 8.28 29.27
C ASN A 97 13.52 7.49 30.33
N TYR A 98 14.85 7.39 30.16
CA TYR A 98 15.73 6.65 31.09
C TYR A 98 15.85 7.27 32.49
N SER A 99 15.33 8.49 32.73
CA SER A 99 15.20 9.02 34.10
C SER A 99 14.28 8.14 34.97
N GLY A 100 13.34 7.41 34.36
CA GLY A 100 12.51 6.39 35.02
C GLY A 100 13.22 5.07 35.28
N LEU A 101 14.40 4.84 34.68
CA LEU A 101 15.25 3.65 34.88
C LEU A 101 16.41 3.91 35.85
N ALA A 102 16.47 5.11 36.45
CA ALA A 102 17.57 5.58 37.30
C ALA A 102 17.82 4.72 38.55
N SER A 103 16.84 3.92 38.99
CA SER A 103 17.00 2.96 40.11
C SER A 103 17.78 1.69 39.74
N THR A 104 18.01 1.42 38.45
CA THR A 104 18.68 0.20 37.96
C THR A 104 19.89 0.46 37.05
N VAL A 105 20.09 1.70 36.59
CA VAL A 105 21.16 2.07 35.66
C VAL A 105 22.01 3.21 36.25
N THR A 106 23.28 2.95 36.51
CA THR A 106 24.24 4.00 36.92
C THR A 106 24.53 4.96 35.76
N ALA A 107 24.99 6.18 36.06
CA ALA A 107 25.36 7.16 35.03
C ALA A 107 26.45 6.64 34.07
N ALA A 108 27.42 5.88 34.58
CA ALA A 108 28.45 5.23 33.77
C ALA A 108 27.86 4.14 32.85
N ASN A 109 26.93 3.33 33.36
CA ASN A 109 26.24 2.33 32.56
C ASN A 109 25.40 3.00 31.46
N ALA A 110 24.65 4.06 31.78
CA ALA A 110 23.85 4.82 30.82
C ALA A 110 24.73 5.42 29.72
N ALA A 111 25.88 6.01 30.07
CA ALA A 111 26.81 6.60 29.10
C ALA A 111 27.40 5.58 28.10
N ALA A 112 27.51 4.30 28.50
CA ALA A 112 27.98 3.21 27.65
C ALA A 112 26.89 2.58 26.78
N LYS A 113 25.59 2.85 27.02
CA LYS A 113 24.51 2.27 26.22
C LYS A 113 24.26 3.04 24.93
N GLN A 114 23.91 2.29 23.89
CA GLN A 114 23.44 2.79 22.60
C GLN A 114 21.91 2.86 22.61
N THR A 115 21.36 3.97 23.09
CA THR A 115 19.92 4.13 23.36
C THR A 115 19.27 5.23 22.55
N LYS A 116 20.07 5.94 21.75
CA LYS A 116 19.59 6.94 20.81
C LYS A 116 19.78 6.41 19.40
N ALA A 117 18.99 6.93 18.47
CA ALA A 117 19.16 6.68 17.06
C ALA A 117 19.16 8.01 16.30
N ASP A 118 19.75 7.99 15.11
CA ASP A 118 19.69 9.09 14.16
C ASP A 118 19.66 8.48 12.77
N VAL A 119 18.64 8.83 12.00
CA VAL A 119 18.42 8.29 10.67
C VAL A 119 18.48 9.43 9.67
N PHE A 120 19.37 9.30 8.70
CA PHE A 120 19.49 10.20 7.58
C PHE A 120 18.96 9.50 6.34
N ILE A 121 18.00 10.10 5.65
CA ILE A 121 17.59 9.72 4.31
C ILE A 121 18.11 10.81 3.39
N TYR A 122 18.99 10.49 2.45
CA TYR A 122 19.64 11.49 1.63
C TYR A 122 19.74 11.09 0.18
N GLY A 123 19.88 12.10 -0.67
CA GLY A 123 19.78 11.95 -2.10
C GLY A 123 18.45 11.32 -2.48
N LEU A 124 17.33 11.80 -1.96
CA LEU A 124 16.02 11.35 -2.41
C LEU A 124 15.83 11.79 -3.87
N ALA A 125 15.43 10.89 -4.78
CA ALA A 125 14.99 11.28 -6.11
C ALA A 125 13.78 10.49 -6.60
N LEU A 126 13.03 11.17 -7.45
CA LEU A 126 11.95 10.63 -8.25
C LEU A 126 12.24 10.91 -9.73
N SER A 127 12.12 9.90 -10.56
CA SER A 127 12.33 9.98 -12.01
C SER A 127 11.51 8.93 -12.74
N LYS A 128 11.56 8.93 -14.07
CA LYS A 128 11.00 7.85 -14.86
C LYS A 128 11.74 6.53 -14.61
N SER A 129 11.01 5.43 -14.60
CA SER A 129 11.57 4.08 -14.56
C SER A 129 12.43 3.77 -15.78
N ASP A 130 13.40 2.88 -15.56
CA ASP A 130 14.33 2.34 -16.56
C ASP A 130 14.56 0.83 -16.25
N ASP A 131 15.66 0.23 -16.66
CA ASP A 131 16.05 -1.16 -16.36
C ASP A 131 17.20 -1.30 -15.34
N GLN A 132 17.56 -0.22 -14.65
CA GLN A 132 18.74 -0.13 -13.76
C GLN A 132 18.34 -0.02 -12.29
N LEU A 133 18.50 -1.10 -11.50
CA LEU A 133 18.29 -1.07 -10.04
C LEU A 133 19.52 -0.66 -9.23
N ASN A 134 20.70 -0.61 -9.85
CA ASN A 134 21.91 -0.08 -9.24
C ASN A 134 21.94 1.46 -9.24
N LEU A 135 21.19 2.09 -10.16
CA LEU A 135 21.07 3.53 -10.25
C LEU A 135 19.77 4.01 -9.63
N ARG A 136 19.94 4.95 -8.71
CA ARG A 136 18.88 5.56 -7.91
C ARG A 136 17.96 6.50 -8.70
N TYR A 137 18.49 7.11 -9.76
CA TYR A 137 17.84 8.18 -10.52
C TYR A 137 18.19 8.04 -12.01
N SER A 138 17.17 8.02 -12.87
CA SER A 138 17.36 7.86 -14.33
C SER A 138 17.64 9.17 -15.06
N ASN A 139 17.43 10.31 -14.38
CA ASN A 139 17.44 11.65 -14.96
C ASN A 139 16.44 11.86 -16.12
N GLN A 140 15.44 10.98 -16.24
CA GLN A 140 14.32 11.15 -17.16
C GLN A 140 13.07 11.56 -16.40
N GLY A 141 12.26 12.45 -16.96
CA GLY A 141 10.99 12.84 -16.36
C GLY A 141 9.87 11.87 -16.73
N PHE A 142 8.92 11.70 -15.82
CA PHE A 142 7.71 10.93 -16.08
C PHE A 142 6.48 11.85 -16.12
N THR A 143 5.45 11.41 -16.85
CA THR A 143 4.16 12.08 -16.88
C THR A 143 3.17 11.18 -16.16
N TRP A 144 2.30 11.78 -15.35
CA TRP A 144 1.41 11.02 -14.49
C TRP A 144 -0.04 11.52 -14.54
N GLY A 145 -0.93 10.64 -14.99
CA GLY A 145 -2.32 10.94 -15.23
C GLY A 145 -2.56 11.48 -16.64
N THR A 146 -3.82 11.76 -16.94
CA THR A 146 -4.25 12.42 -18.18
C THR A 146 -5.32 13.46 -17.86
N SER A 147 -5.74 14.28 -18.83
CA SER A 147 -6.89 15.17 -18.64
C SER A 147 -8.19 14.44 -18.29
N ALA A 148 -8.34 13.18 -18.72
CA ALA A 148 -9.50 12.34 -18.40
C ALA A 148 -9.35 11.58 -17.07
N ASN A 149 -8.13 11.42 -16.58
CA ASN A 149 -7.82 10.71 -15.34
C ASN A 149 -6.65 11.41 -14.62
N PRO A 150 -6.86 12.63 -14.08
CA PRO A 150 -5.81 13.41 -13.45
C PRO A 150 -5.64 13.04 -11.97
N TRP A 151 -4.65 13.65 -11.33
CA TRP A 151 -4.68 13.79 -9.87
C TRP A 151 -5.78 14.75 -9.46
N LEU A 152 -6.49 14.46 -8.38
CA LEU A 152 -7.56 15.31 -7.87
C LEU A 152 -7.30 15.69 -6.42
N PHE A 153 -7.38 16.99 -6.13
CA PHE A 153 -7.58 17.50 -4.78
C PHE A 153 -8.95 18.14 -4.70
N ARG A 154 -9.91 17.49 -4.04
CA ARG A 154 -11.33 17.90 -4.11
C ARG A 154 -12.07 17.71 -2.80
N ALA A 155 -13.15 18.47 -2.63
CA ALA A 155 -14.15 18.17 -1.61
C ALA A 155 -15.16 17.14 -2.15
N GLY A 156 -15.78 16.37 -1.25
CA GLY A 156 -16.85 15.44 -1.59
C GLY A 156 -17.70 15.08 -0.39
N THR A 157 -18.76 14.33 -0.62
CA THR A 157 -19.67 13.85 0.43
C THR A 157 -19.89 12.36 0.26
N GLU A 158 -19.71 11.60 1.34
CA GLU A 158 -20.11 10.20 1.40
C GLU A 158 -21.45 10.09 2.11
N SER A 159 -22.36 9.29 1.55
CA SER A 159 -23.71 9.17 2.07
C SER A 159 -23.85 7.97 3.02
N GLN A 160 -24.82 8.04 3.93
CA GLN A 160 -25.17 6.92 4.80
C GLN A 160 -23.98 6.38 5.64
N VAL A 161 -23.10 7.29 6.08
CA VAL A 161 -21.98 6.96 6.96
C VAL A 161 -22.48 6.87 8.40
N GLN A 162 -22.21 5.74 9.05
CA GLN A 162 -22.45 5.53 10.47
C GLN A 162 -21.16 5.00 11.11
N GLN A 163 -20.74 5.59 12.22
CA GLN A 163 -19.49 5.28 12.93
C GLN A 163 -19.75 5.00 14.41
N PHE A 164 -18.86 4.23 15.04
CA PHE A 164 -18.73 3.97 16.49
C PHE A 164 -19.88 3.28 17.24
N GLN A 165 -21.13 3.73 17.08
CA GLN A 165 -22.25 3.29 17.93
C GLN A 165 -23.59 3.32 17.17
N ALA A 166 -24.50 2.41 17.57
CA ALA A 166 -25.80 2.25 16.92
C ALA A 166 -26.72 3.47 17.04
N SER A 167 -26.52 4.31 18.07
CA SER A 167 -27.28 5.56 18.27
C SER A 167 -26.89 6.68 17.29
N ASN A 168 -25.73 6.59 16.64
CA ASN A 168 -25.37 7.56 15.61
C ASN A 168 -26.24 7.35 14.37
N ALA A 169 -26.73 8.43 13.79
CA ALA A 169 -27.49 8.36 12.54
C ALA A 169 -26.58 8.02 11.36
N ALA A 170 -27.11 7.26 10.40
CA ALA A 170 -26.50 7.16 9.08
C ALA A 170 -26.65 8.52 8.39
N ALA A 171 -25.53 9.24 8.24
CA ALA A 171 -25.53 10.65 7.82
C ALA A 171 -24.62 10.88 6.62
N ASN A 172 -24.78 12.04 6.00
CA ASN A 172 -23.85 12.50 4.97
C ASN A 172 -22.61 13.09 5.65
N VAL A 173 -21.42 12.60 5.30
CA VAL A 173 -20.14 13.08 5.84
C VAL A 173 -19.34 13.70 4.70
N GLY A 174 -19.07 15.00 4.84
CA GLY A 174 -18.17 15.73 3.94
C GLY A 174 -16.72 15.34 4.18
N TYR A 175 -15.91 15.34 3.12
CA TYR A 175 -14.49 15.04 3.16
C TYR A 175 -13.68 15.91 2.19
N LEU A 176 -12.40 16.08 2.49
CA LEU A 176 -11.36 16.55 1.57
C LEU A 176 -10.54 15.35 1.11
N ALA A 177 -10.32 15.21 -0.20
CA ALA A 177 -9.61 14.08 -0.77
C ALA A 177 -8.41 14.52 -1.60
N LEU A 178 -7.31 13.78 -1.48
CA LEU A 178 -6.24 13.72 -2.47
C LEU A 178 -6.31 12.34 -3.14
N GLU A 179 -6.53 12.32 -4.44
CA GLU A 179 -6.75 11.12 -5.23
C GLU A 179 -5.74 11.07 -6.38
N ALA A 180 -5.03 9.94 -6.49
CA ALA A 180 -4.23 9.62 -7.67
C ALA A 180 -5.17 9.30 -8.85
N PRO A 181 -4.66 9.32 -10.10
CA PRO A 181 -5.37 8.77 -11.24
C PRO A 181 -5.89 7.37 -10.91
N LEU A 182 -7.11 7.06 -11.33
CA LEU A 182 -7.71 5.75 -11.10
C LEU A 182 -6.92 4.66 -11.83
N ALA A 183 -6.69 3.52 -11.17
CA ALA A 183 -6.09 2.34 -11.81
C ALA A 183 -7.09 1.71 -12.77
N THR A 184 -6.63 1.22 -13.92
CA THR A 184 -7.46 0.53 -14.90
C THR A 184 -7.72 -0.92 -14.48
N VAL A 185 -8.84 -1.49 -14.91
CA VAL A 185 -9.13 -2.93 -14.69
C VAL A 185 -8.29 -3.80 -15.63
N ALA A 186 -8.09 -3.36 -16.87
CA ALA A 186 -7.08 -3.96 -17.74
C ALA A 186 -5.69 -3.50 -17.27
N ALA A 187 -4.74 -4.43 -17.19
CA ALA A 187 -3.36 -4.10 -16.82
C ALA A 187 -2.76 -3.09 -17.81
N ASP A 188 -2.12 -2.03 -17.29
CA ASP A 188 -1.50 -0.98 -18.10
C ASP A 188 -0.12 -0.61 -17.54
N GLU A 189 0.90 -1.30 -18.05
CA GLU A 189 2.29 -1.09 -17.62
C GLU A 189 2.86 0.30 -18.00
N SER A 190 2.11 1.15 -18.71
CA SER A 190 2.55 2.53 -19.01
C SER A 190 2.50 3.44 -17.78
N ASP A 191 1.73 3.06 -16.76
CA ASP A 191 1.61 3.80 -15.51
C ASP A 191 2.66 3.39 -14.45
N ASN A 192 3.28 2.22 -14.61
CA ASN A 192 4.44 1.70 -13.88
C ASN A 192 5.73 2.42 -14.27
N ASN A 193 5.73 3.74 -14.15
CA ASN A 193 6.74 4.59 -14.75
C ASN A 193 7.53 5.41 -13.73
N ILE A 194 7.36 5.17 -12.42
CA ILE A 194 8.04 5.92 -11.37
C ILE A 194 9.21 5.10 -10.80
N LYS A 195 10.38 5.73 -10.81
CA LYS A 195 11.55 5.32 -10.05
C LYS A 195 11.69 6.20 -8.82
N LEU A 196 11.76 5.57 -7.66
CA LEU A 196 12.14 6.20 -6.39
C LEU A 196 13.47 5.63 -5.94
N GLY A 197 14.39 6.48 -5.51
CA GLY A 197 15.57 5.99 -4.84
C GLY A 197 16.21 6.99 -3.89
N TYR A 198 16.83 6.46 -2.84
CA TYR A 198 17.53 7.21 -1.80
C TYR A 198 18.65 6.35 -1.20
N TRP A 199 19.56 6.99 -0.49
CA TRP A 199 20.42 6.31 0.47
C TRP A 199 19.94 6.60 1.88
N ALA A 200 20.28 5.73 2.81
CA ALA A 200 20.03 5.97 4.20
C ALA A 200 21.19 5.51 5.09
N ASP A 201 21.43 6.31 6.13
CA ASP A 201 22.35 6.00 7.23
C ASP A 201 21.56 5.98 8.53
N ALA A 202 21.48 4.83 9.18
CA ALA A 202 20.89 4.69 10.50
C ALA A 202 22.00 4.44 11.53
N PHE A 203 22.17 5.37 12.46
CA PHE A 203 23.17 5.30 13.51
C PHE A 203 22.56 4.86 14.83
N SER A 204 23.25 3.95 15.51
CA SER A 204 23.04 3.65 16.91
C SER A 204 23.96 4.55 17.75
N ARG A 205 23.37 5.37 18.61
CA ARG A 205 24.05 6.48 19.28
C ARG A 205 24.06 6.36 20.79
N LYS A 206 25.16 6.82 21.39
CA LYS A 206 25.35 6.81 22.84
C LYS A 206 24.41 7.79 23.52
N TRP A 207 24.03 7.50 24.76
CA TRP A 207 23.18 8.37 25.59
C TRP A 207 23.67 9.83 25.64
N GLY A 208 24.97 10.05 25.86
CA GLY A 208 25.58 11.38 25.97
C GLY A 208 25.85 12.09 24.64
N SER A 209 25.50 11.49 23.49
CA SER A 209 25.78 12.08 22.19
C SER A 209 24.93 13.33 21.93
N SER A 210 25.53 14.34 21.29
CA SER A 210 24.89 15.63 20.98
C SER A 210 24.10 15.57 19.68
N ASN A 211 22.86 16.05 19.67
CA ASN A 211 22.06 16.21 18.44
C ASN A 211 22.08 17.64 17.89
N ALA A 212 23.03 18.47 18.34
CA ALA A 212 23.17 19.85 17.91
C ALA A 212 23.16 19.98 16.37
N VAL A 213 22.46 21.01 15.91
CA VAL A 213 22.37 21.39 14.51
C VAL A 213 23.05 22.72 14.31
N ASN A 214 23.71 22.88 13.16
CA ASN A 214 24.14 24.17 12.68
C ASN A 214 22.88 24.98 12.34
N VAL A 215 22.71 26.14 12.99
CA VAL A 215 21.51 26.99 12.86
C VAL A 215 21.33 27.58 11.47
N ILE A 216 22.40 27.63 10.66
CA ILE A 216 22.38 28.17 9.29
C ILE A 216 22.03 27.08 8.29
N THR A 217 22.70 25.93 8.36
CA THR A 217 22.57 24.86 7.35
C THR A 217 21.55 23.78 7.71
N GLY A 218 21.10 23.72 8.96
CA GLY A 218 20.26 22.64 9.49
C GLY A 218 20.99 21.29 9.63
N ALA A 219 22.26 21.21 9.21
CA ALA A 219 23.08 20.00 9.30
C ALA A 219 23.53 19.71 10.74
N PRO A 220 23.75 18.44 11.11
CA PRO A 220 24.33 18.13 12.42
C PRO A 220 25.75 18.71 12.54
N VAL A 221 26.12 19.14 13.74
CA VAL A 221 27.46 19.66 14.01
C VAL A 221 28.44 18.49 14.13
N ALA A 222 29.43 18.44 13.22
CA ALA A 222 30.47 17.42 13.24
C ALA A 222 31.40 17.56 14.46
N VAL A 223 31.72 16.42 15.06
CA VAL A 223 32.69 16.27 16.14
C VAL A 223 33.64 15.13 15.76
N PRO A 224 34.68 15.40 14.96
CA PRO A 224 35.59 14.37 14.46
C PRO A 224 36.25 13.56 15.58
N MET A 225 36.51 12.28 15.35
CA MET A 225 37.34 11.47 16.25
C MET A 225 38.81 11.86 16.09
N THR A 226 39.55 12.00 17.19
CA THR A 226 41.00 12.29 17.16
C THR A 226 41.81 11.16 16.53
N SER A 227 41.34 9.92 16.66
CA SER A 227 41.98 8.71 16.09
C SER A 227 41.64 8.46 14.62
N ASP A 228 40.57 9.09 14.11
CA ASP A 228 40.08 8.91 12.74
C ASP A 228 39.29 10.15 12.31
N ALA A 229 39.95 11.06 11.59
CA ALA A 229 39.34 12.28 11.10
C ALA A 229 38.27 12.06 10.02
N THR A 230 38.03 10.82 9.57
CA THR A 230 36.91 10.44 8.69
C THR A 230 35.67 9.97 9.47
N ASN A 231 35.76 9.86 10.80
CA ASN A 231 34.71 9.37 11.67
C ASN A 231 34.27 10.46 12.67
N ASP A 232 33.07 10.29 13.22
CA ASP A 232 32.42 11.25 14.12
C ASP A 232 32.12 10.62 15.48
N GLN A 233 32.37 11.35 16.56
CA GLN A 233 32.15 10.87 17.93
C GLN A 233 30.67 10.60 18.25
N ASN A 234 29.75 11.36 17.66
CA ASN A 234 28.32 11.22 17.87
C ASN A 234 27.65 10.30 16.83
N LEU A 235 28.23 10.22 15.63
CA LEU A 235 27.77 9.42 14.49
C LEU A 235 28.88 8.47 14.02
N ASP A 236 29.22 7.50 14.88
CA ASP A 236 30.29 6.53 14.64
C ASP A 236 29.92 5.59 13.48
N LYS A 237 30.76 5.54 12.44
CA LYS A 237 30.60 4.64 11.29
C LYS A 237 30.51 3.16 11.68
N ASN A 238 31.15 2.76 12.78
CA ASN A 238 31.09 1.37 13.27
C ASN A 238 29.74 1.01 13.91
N GLN A 239 28.88 2.01 14.12
CA GLN A 239 27.54 1.86 14.69
C GLN A 239 26.47 2.28 13.67
N ARG A 240 26.80 2.24 12.38
CA ARG A 240 25.96 2.68 11.28
C ARG A 240 25.51 1.50 10.43
N LEU A 241 24.21 1.41 10.17
CA LEU A 241 23.69 0.69 9.02
C LEU A 241 23.53 1.66 7.87
N ARG A 242 24.22 1.40 6.75
CA ARG A 242 24.08 2.16 5.51
C ARG A 242 23.49 1.29 4.42
N PHE A 243 22.54 1.84 3.66
CA PHE A 243 21.97 1.14 2.52
C PHE A 243 21.54 2.07 1.39
N GLN A 244 21.45 1.51 0.20
CA GLN A 244 20.78 2.08 -0.96
C GLN A 244 19.40 1.44 -1.11
N PHE A 245 18.39 2.26 -1.35
CA PHE A 245 17.06 1.82 -1.74
C PHE A 245 16.75 2.32 -3.15
N VAL A 246 16.32 1.42 -4.04
CA VAL A 246 15.83 1.76 -5.37
C VAL A 246 14.55 0.97 -5.64
N ALA A 247 13.46 1.67 -5.91
CA ALA A 247 12.20 1.10 -6.36
C ALA A 247 11.94 1.57 -7.80
N ASN A 248 11.61 0.62 -8.67
CA ASN A 248 11.46 0.84 -10.09
C ASN A 248 10.14 0.22 -10.57
N GLY A 249 9.50 0.88 -11.53
CA GLY A 249 8.19 0.49 -12.04
C GLY A 249 7.03 0.92 -11.14
N LEU A 250 7.24 1.81 -10.17
CA LEU A 250 6.18 2.19 -9.23
C LEU A 250 5.00 2.85 -9.96
N SER A 251 3.80 2.43 -9.58
CA SER A 251 2.52 3.04 -9.88
C SER A 251 1.79 3.23 -8.56
N LEU A 252 1.24 4.43 -8.35
CA LEU A 252 0.34 4.73 -7.23
C LEU A 252 -1.10 4.97 -7.69
N ASN A 253 -1.42 4.60 -8.94
CA ASN A 253 -2.77 4.74 -9.47
C ASN A 253 -3.78 4.00 -8.60
N GLY A 254 -4.94 4.62 -8.36
CA GLY A 254 -5.98 4.16 -7.45
C GLY A 254 -5.70 4.45 -5.97
N SER A 255 -4.59 5.10 -5.62
CA SER A 255 -4.36 5.59 -4.25
C SER A 255 -5.26 6.79 -3.94
N GLN A 256 -5.71 6.89 -2.70
CA GLN A 256 -6.47 8.03 -2.21
C GLN A 256 -6.28 8.22 -0.71
N VAL A 257 -6.42 9.47 -0.26
CA VAL A 257 -6.53 9.84 1.15
C VAL A 257 -7.73 10.77 1.28
N ARG A 258 -8.68 10.43 2.14
CA ARG A 258 -9.83 11.25 2.51
C ARG A 258 -9.71 11.68 3.95
N LEU A 259 -9.88 12.97 4.20
CA LEU A 259 -9.89 13.59 5.52
C LEU A 259 -11.31 14.10 5.81
N PHE A 260 -11.85 13.76 6.98
CA PHE A 260 -13.22 14.11 7.36
C PHE A 260 -13.33 14.28 8.87
N GLN A 261 -14.42 14.91 9.32
CA GLN A 261 -14.76 14.93 10.75
C GLN A 261 -15.50 13.64 11.10
N THR A 262 -15.09 12.97 12.18
CA THR A 262 -15.77 11.77 12.67
C THR A 262 -17.10 12.09 13.34
N GLN A 263 -17.99 11.09 13.47
CA GLN A 263 -19.21 11.22 14.25
C GLN A 263 -18.92 11.18 15.76
N SER A 264 -19.97 11.36 16.57
CA SER A 264 -19.84 11.32 18.02
C SER A 264 -19.39 9.95 18.52
N SER A 265 -18.49 9.91 19.49
CA SER A 265 -17.98 8.68 20.12
C SER A 265 -17.93 8.83 21.65
N SER A 266 -18.04 7.71 22.36
CA SER A 266 -17.79 7.64 23.80
C SER A 266 -16.29 7.72 24.14
N VAL A 267 -15.41 7.52 23.16
CA VAL A 267 -13.96 7.68 23.30
C VAL A 267 -13.59 9.10 22.89
N THR A 268 -13.05 9.89 23.83
CA THR A 268 -12.72 11.30 23.62
C THR A 268 -11.84 11.55 22.40
N GLN A 269 -10.86 10.68 22.15
CA GLN A 269 -9.93 10.82 21.04
C GLN A 269 -10.58 10.61 19.67
N GLN A 270 -11.75 9.99 19.62
CA GLN A 270 -12.50 9.66 18.40
C GLN A 270 -13.71 10.56 18.17
N ASN A 271 -14.12 11.32 19.19
CA ASN A 271 -15.37 12.07 19.21
C ASN A 271 -15.25 13.39 18.43
N GLN A 272 -15.86 13.46 17.24
CA GLN A 272 -15.89 14.68 16.41
C GLN A 272 -14.49 15.23 16.07
N THR A 273 -13.54 14.33 15.85
CA THR A 273 -12.12 14.62 15.57
C THR A 273 -11.81 14.51 14.08
N LEU A 274 -10.56 14.73 13.71
CA LEU A 274 -10.04 14.45 12.37
C LEU A 274 -9.91 12.93 12.15
N GLY A 275 -10.72 12.41 11.24
CA GLY A 275 -10.64 11.06 10.71
C GLY A 275 -10.00 11.04 9.32
N MET A 276 -9.34 9.94 9.00
CA MET A 276 -8.75 9.63 7.72
C MET A 276 -9.26 8.28 7.21
N ALA A 277 -9.48 8.16 5.91
CA ALA A 277 -9.66 6.91 5.21
C ALA A 277 -8.69 6.90 4.03
N SER A 278 -7.89 5.86 3.89
CA SER A 278 -6.88 5.83 2.82
C SER A 278 -6.73 4.47 2.18
N ILE A 279 -6.49 4.51 0.87
CA ILE A 279 -6.01 3.40 0.06
C ILE A 279 -4.66 3.83 -0.47
N LEU A 280 -3.60 3.12 -0.09
CA LEU A 280 -2.24 3.41 -0.52
C LEU A 280 -1.76 2.26 -1.39
N ARG A 281 -1.44 2.55 -2.65
CA ARG A 281 -0.98 1.58 -3.64
C ARG A 281 0.48 1.88 -4.00
N LEU A 282 1.31 0.86 -3.87
CA LEU A 282 2.72 0.85 -4.28
C LEU A 282 2.89 -0.41 -5.12
N ASN A 283 2.46 -0.32 -6.37
CA ASN A 283 2.47 -1.42 -7.32
C ASN A 283 3.62 -1.26 -8.31
N THR A 284 4.19 -2.38 -8.76
CA THR A 284 5.30 -2.36 -9.73
C THR A 284 5.03 -3.15 -10.99
N ASN A 285 3.95 -3.95 -11.00
CA ASN A 285 3.60 -4.80 -12.12
C ASN A 285 2.10 -5.09 -12.08
N ASP A 286 1.35 -4.62 -13.07
CA ASP A 286 -0.09 -4.84 -13.13
C ASP A 286 -0.46 -6.25 -13.59
N ASN A 287 0.49 -6.96 -14.22
CA ASN A 287 0.35 -8.36 -14.62
C ASN A 287 1.45 -9.28 -14.04
N PRO A 288 1.44 -9.52 -12.71
CA PRO A 288 2.49 -10.29 -12.04
C PRO A 288 2.47 -11.80 -12.35
N GLN A 289 1.46 -12.33 -13.04
CA GLN A 289 1.35 -13.78 -13.27
C GLN A 289 2.36 -14.30 -14.31
N SER A 290 2.85 -13.44 -15.20
CA SER A 290 3.69 -13.84 -16.33
C SER A 290 5.19 -13.74 -16.05
N ILE A 291 5.59 -13.05 -14.98
CA ILE A 291 7.00 -12.78 -14.69
C ILE A 291 7.72 -14.04 -14.20
N LYS A 292 8.95 -14.25 -14.66
CA LYS A 292 9.79 -15.41 -14.36
C LYS A 292 11.19 -14.99 -13.94
N SER A 293 11.88 -15.87 -13.21
CA SER A 293 13.25 -15.62 -12.71
C SER A 293 14.32 -15.49 -13.81
N THR A 294 13.98 -15.90 -15.04
CA THR A 294 14.83 -15.82 -16.23
C THR A 294 14.53 -14.61 -17.12
N ASP A 295 13.52 -13.81 -16.78
CA ASP A 295 13.14 -12.67 -17.60
C ASP A 295 14.22 -11.59 -17.57
N THR A 296 14.46 -10.96 -18.71
CA THR A 296 15.54 -9.97 -18.87
C THR A 296 15.19 -8.60 -18.31
N ASP A 297 13.90 -8.31 -18.13
CA ASP A 297 13.36 -7.01 -17.70
C ASP A 297 12.95 -6.98 -16.22
N LEU A 298 13.34 -7.99 -15.43
CA LEU A 298 13.08 -8.08 -13.98
C LEU A 298 13.39 -6.79 -13.22
N ASN A 299 14.47 -6.10 -13.61
CA ASN A 299 14.92 -4.88 -12.95
C ASN A 299 13.99 -3.66 -13.19
N ALA A 300 13.11 -3.70 -14.18
CA ALA A 300 12.17 -2.63 -14.46
C ALA A 300 11.02 -2.57 -13.44
N LYS A 301 10.75 -3.67 -12.72
CA LYS A 301 9.56 -3.86 -11.86
C LYS A 301 9.95 -4.45 -10.52
N ALA A 302 10.70 -3.68 -9.73
CA ALA A 302 11.38 -4.24 -8.57
C ALA A 302 11.80 -3.19 -7.55
N ILE A 303 11.97 -3.66 -6.31
CA ILE A 303 12.65 -2.95 -5.24
C ILE A 303 13.97 -3.63 -4.97
N ARG A 304 15.04 -2.84 -4.86
CA ARG A 304 16.37 -3.29 -4.45
C ARG A 304 16.81 -2.55 -3.19
N ILE A 305 17.33 -3.32 -2.24
CA ILE A 305 17.99 -2.82 -1.04
C ILE A 305 19.40 -3.42 -1.00
N SER A 306 20.43 -2.59 -0.96
CA SER A 306 21.83 -3.04 -0.93
C SER A 306 22.59 -2.36 0.19
N THR A 307 23.44 -3.12 0.87
CA THR A 307 24.32 -2.63 1.94
C THR A 307 25.80 -2.69 1.55
N ALA A 308 26.14 -3.32 0.42
CA ALA A 308 27.51 -3.41 -0.07
C ALA A 308 27.97 -2.12 -0.77
N ALA A 309 28.36 -1.12 0.02
CA ALA A 309 29.04 0.06 -0.49
C ALA A 309 30.43 -0.33 -1.09
N ILE A 310 30.72 0.17 -2.29
CA ILE A 310 32.04 0.05 -2.94
C ILE A 310 32.87 1.33 -2.74
N ASP A 311 32.21 2.46 -2.54
CA ASP A 311 32.77 3.73 -2.09
C ASP A 311 31.85 4.23 -0.98
N ASP A 312 32.37 4.28 0.24
CA ASP A 312 31.62 4.65 1.43
C ASP A 312 31.64 6.17 1.69
N GLY A 313 32.10 6.96 0.72
CA GLY A 313 32.37 8.39 0.91
C GLY A 313 33.58 8.62 1.83
N SER A 314 33.87 9.90 2.10
CA SER A 314 35.06 10.31 2.86
C SER A 314 34.81 10.63 4.33
N TYR A 315 33.57 10.48 4.81
CA TYR A 315 33.17 10.80 6.19
C TYR A 315 32.03 9.91 6.71
N SER A 316 31.78 9.91 8.02
CA SER A 316 30.71 9.14 8.67
C SER A 316 29.36 9.20 7.95
N THR A 317 28.98 10.38 7.49
CA THR A 317 27.81 10.57 6.62
C THR A 317 27.97 11.86 5.82
N PRO A 318 27.53 11.90 4.55
CA PRO A 318 27.45 13.14 3.76
C PRO A 318 26.70 14.27 4.46
N ALA A 319 25.74 13.94 5.33
CA ALA A 319 24.93 14.93 6.04
C ALA A 319 25.73 15.82 7.01
N LEU A 320 26.93 15.40 7.44
CA LEU A 320 27.76 16.15 8.40
C LEU A 320 28.63 17.24 7.75
N ASN A 321 29.15 16.97 6.55
CA ASN A 321 30.17 17.83 5.93
C ASN A 321 30.03 18.00 4.42
N GLY A 322 28.96 17.47 3.81
CA GLY A 322 28.75 17.52 2.36
C GLY A 322 29.72 16.64 1.57
N SER A 323 30.38 15.67 2.21
CA SER A 323 31.21 14.66 1.52
C SER A 323 30.41 13.88 0.47
N SER A 324 31.10 13.25 -0.48
CA SER A 324 30.45 12.51 -1.56
C SER A 324 29.52 11.42 -1.03
N ALA A 325 28.34 11.33 -1.64
CA ALA A 325 27.40 10.24 -1.41
C ALA A 325 28.03 8.88 -1.78
N PRO A 326 27.68 7.81 -1.05
CA PRO A 326 28.23 6.47 -1.28
C PRO A 326 27.75 5.88 -2.60
N THR A 327 28.54 4.95 -3.13
CA THR A 327 28.14 4.11 -4.27
C THR A 327 28.18 2.64 -3.87
N PHE A 328 27.34 1.82 -4.50
CA PHE A 328 27.09 0.45 -4.10
C PHE A 328 27.47 -0.52 -5.22
N ASN A 329 27.75 -1.76 -4.83
CA ASN A 329 27.94 -2.85 -5.76
C ASN A 329 26.75 -2.91 -6.73
N SER A 330 26.98 -3.21 -8.00
CA SER A 330 25.91 -3.18 -9.01
C SER A 330 24.93 -4.35 -8.90
N THR A 331 25.31 -5.43 -8.21
CA THR A 331 24.59 -6.71 -8.22
C THR A 331 24.12 -7.13 -6.83
N GLU A 332 24.88 -6.85 -5.78
CA GLU A 332 24.54 -7.26 -4.40
C GLU A 332 23.20 -6.69 -3.94
N GLY A 333 22.51 -7.44 -3.09
CA GLY A 333 21.40 -6.92 -2.31
C GLY A 333 20.21 -7.87 -2.23
N LEU A 334 19.20 -7.41 -1.51
CA LEU A 334 17.85 -7.93 -1.52
C LEU A 334 17.08 -7.31 -2.69
N TYR A 335 16.54 -8.16 -3.54
CA TYR A 335 15.67 -7.80 -4.65
C TYR A 335 14.28 -8.35 -4.34
N ILE A 336 13.27 -7.51 -4.49
CA ILE A 336 11.88 -7.89 -4.42
C ILE A 336 11.31 -7.57 -5.79
N TYR A 337 11.06 -8.61 -6.60
CA TYR A 337 10.48 -8.46 -7.94
C TYR A 337 8.96 -8.41 -7.88
N SER A 338 8.37 -7.60 -8.76
CA SER A 338 6.92 -7.35 -8.83
C SER A 338 6.22 -7.15 -7.48
N PRO A 339 6.76 -6.35 -6.53
CA PRO A 339 6.02 -6.00 -5.33
C PRO A 339 4.79 -5.17 -5.70
N ASN A 340 3.63 -5.65 -5.27
CA ASN A 340 2.36 -4.95 -5.34
C ASN A 340 1.77 -4.87 -3.94
N ILE A 341 1.84 -3.68 -3.34
CA ILE A 341 1.43 -3.41 -1.95
C ILE A 341 0.23 -2.48 -2.00
N ASN A 342 -0.93 -2.99 -1.61
CA ASN A 342 -2.20 -2.28 -1.64
C ASN A 342 -2.78 -2.25 -0.22
N LEU A 343 -2.56 -1.15 0.48
CA LEU A 343 -2.92 -0.99 1.89
C LEU A 343 -4.20 -0.17 2.03
N VAL A 344 -5.17 -0.72 2.73
CA VAL A 344 -6.38 -0.01 3.18
C VAL A 344 -6.19 0.34 4.65
N LEU A 345 -5.97 1.63 4.94
CA LEU A 345 -5.84 2.13 6.30
C LEU A 345 -7.13 2.89 6.66
N GLY A 346 -8.03 2.15 7.31
CA GLY A 346 -9.36 2.62 7.66
C GLY A 346 -10.26 2.86 6.45
N ASN A 347 -11.53 3.16 6.73
CA ASN A 347 -12.52 3.60 5.76
C ASN A 347 -13.48 4.58 6.45
N MET A 348 -14.48 5.11 5.75
CA MET A 348 -15.38 6.10 6.35
C MET A 348 -16.30 5.52 7.44
N TYR A 349 -16.42 4.20 7.55
CA TYR A 349 -17.16 3.50 8.63
C TYR A 349 -16.25 3.07 9.80
N GLN A 350 -14.94 2.97 9.54
CA GLN A 350 -13.88 2.62 10.48
C GLN A 350 -12.69 3.59 10.27
N PRO A 351 -12.76 4.82 10.80
CA PRO A 351 -11.76 5.83 10.52
C PRO A 351 -10.38 5.45 11.09
N PHE A 352 -9.34 5.91 10.40
CA PHE A 352 -8.02 6.10 10.98
C PHE A 352 -7.97 7.46 11.68
N ILE A 353 -7.60 7.50 12.95
CA ILE A 353 -7.56 8.70 13.78
C ILE A 353 -6.12 9.13 13.96
N VAL A 354 -5.88 10.42 13.72
CA VAL A 354 -4.68 11.12 14.18
C VAL A 354 -5.13 12.04 15.31
N GLY A 355 -4.69 11.73 16.53
CA GLY A 355 -5.14 12.48 17.71
C GLY A 355 -4.09 12.55 18.79
N SER A 356 -4.51 13.05 19.95
CA SER A 356 -3.66 13.13 21.14
C SER A 356 -4.35 12.56 22.36
N GLU A 357 -3.59 11.85 23.20
CA GLU A 357 -4.03 11.41 24.53
C GLU A 357 -3.01 11.87 25.58
N GLY A 358 -3.39 12.94 26.28
CA GLY A 358 -2.46 13.74 27.06
C GLY A 358 -1.45 14.42 26.13
N LYS A 359 -0.16 14.21 26.38
CA LYS A 359 0.94 14.71 25.54
C LYS A 359 1.31 13.76 24.39
N ASN A 360 0.69 12.60 24.29
CA ASN A 360 1.09 11.58 23.32
C ASN A 360 0.30 11.72 22.03
N ILE A 361 0.96 11.51 20.90
CA ILE A 361 0.31 11.35 19.60
C ILE A 361 -0.24 9.93 19.51
N ILE A 362 -1.44 9.79 18.95
CA ILE A 362 -2.07 8.50 18.65
C ILE A 362 -2.32 8.42 17.16
N LEU A 363 -1.99 7.23 16.62
CA LEU A 363 -2.39 6.76 15.32
C LEU A 363 -3.26 5.52 15.54
N GLU A 364 -4.54 5.59 15.19
CA GLU A 364 -5.50 4.51 15.48
C GLU A 364 -6.40 4.18 14.30
N VAL A 365 -6.34 2.96 13.77
CA VAL A 365 -7.46 2.39 13.02
C VAL A 365 -8.49 1.93 14.05
N THR A 366 -9.64 2.59 14.13
CA THR A 366 -10.60 2.38 15.22
C THR A 366 -11.16 0.96 15.23
N ALA A 367 -11.51 0.46 16.41
CA ALA A 367 -12.13 -0.86 16.53
C ALA A 367 -13.46 -0.91 15.77
N ILE A 368 -13.73 -2.02 15.08
CA ILE A 368 -15.02 -2.24 14.44
C ILE A 368 -16.08 -2.50 15.53
N PRO A 369 -17.11 -1.64 15.67
CA PRO A 369 -18.13 -1.84 16.69
C PRO A 369 -19.06 -3.01 16.31
N ASN A 370 -19.64 -3.65 17.31
CA ASN A 370 -20.67 -4.68 17.12
C ASN A 370 -22.03 -4.05 16.75
N VAL A 371 -22.07 -3.39 15.59
CA VAL A 371 -23.24 -2.72 15.03
C VAL A 371 -23.39 -3.17 13.59
N ALA A 372 -24.47 -3.88 13.27
CA ALA A 372 -24.63 -4.55 11.97
C ALA A 372 -24.54 -3.62 10.78
N SER A 373 -25.14 -2.44 10.84
CA SER A 373 -25.04 -1.43 9.78
C SER A 373 -23.62 -0.92 9.52
N ILE A 374 -22.70 -1.07 10.49
CA ILE A 374 -21.30 -0.66 10.38
C ILE A 374 -20.44 -1.85 9.92
N TYR A 375 -20.47 -2.97 10.64
CA TYR A 375 -19.58 -4.09 10.29
C TYR A 375 -19.92 -4.70 8.93
N ASN A 376 -21.17 -4.65 8.49
CA ASN A 376 -21.57 -5.10 7.15
C ASN A 376 -20.99 -4.24 6.03
N LYS A 377 -20.57 -2.99 6.32
CA LYS A 377 -19.87 -2.15 5.34
C LYS A 377 -18.39 -2.52 5.20
N ILE A 378 -17.86 -3.28 6.16
CA ILE A 378 -16.42 -3.53 6.28
C ILE A 378 -16.08 -4.97 5.93
N TYR A 379 -16.79 -5.93 6.51
CA TYR A 379 -16.52 -7.36 6.30
C TYR A 379 -16.90 -7.82 4.89
N THR A 380 -16.10 -8.74 4.38
CA THR A 380 -16.33 -9.46 3.12
C THR A 380 -16.85 -10.85 3.43
N HIS A 381 -17.80 -11.34 2.64
CA HIS A 381 -18.23 -12.73 2.69
C HIS A 381 -17.31 -13.61 1.83
N TYR A 382 -16.47 -14.43 2.46
CA TYR A 382 -15.63 -15.41 1.77
C TYR A 382 -16.41 -16.72 1.57
N LYS A 383 -16.62 -17.12 0.31
CA LYS A 383 -17.41 -18.32 -0.06
C LYS A 383 -16.80 -19.62 0.46
N ASP A 384 -15.50 -19.61 0.73
CA ASP A 384 -14.73 -20.68 1.33
C ASP A 384 -15.05 -20.94 2.81
N ALA A 385 -15.78 -20.04 3.48
CA ALA A 385 -16.38 -20.30 4.79
C ALA A 385 -17.71 -21.07 4.71
N GLU A 386 -18.38 -21.06 3.56
CA GLU A 386 -19.68 -21.72 3.34
C GLU A 386 -19.71 -22.31 1.92
N ALA A 387 -19.21 -23.54 1.81
CA ALA A 387 -19.11 -24.28 0.56
C ALA A 387 -20.40 -24.20 -0.29
N THR A 388 -20.17 -23.98 -1.58
CA THR A 388 -21.09 -24.02 -2.71
C THR A 388 -22.03 -25.23 -2.65
N TYR A 389 -23.34 -25.01 -2.77
CA TYR A 389 -24.30 -26.11 -2.90
C TYR A 389 -25.37 -25.89 -3.95
N ALA A 390 -25.53 -26.91 -4.80
CA ALA A 390 -26.80 -27.22 -5.43
C ALA A 390 -27.73 -27.83 -4.36
N VAL A 391 -28.85 -27.16 -4.05
CA VAL A 391 -29.92 -27.71 -3.21
C VAL A 391 -31.13 -27.95 -4.10
N ASN A 392 -31.58 -29.21 -4.18
CA ASN A 392 -32.97 -29.50 -4.47
C ASN A 392 -33.67 -29.95 -3.17
N ALA A 393 -34.95 -29.60 -3.08
CA ALA A 393 -35.74 -29.51 -1.86
C ALA A 393 -35.62 -30.72 -0.91
N SER A 394 -35.43 -30.41 0.39
CA SER A 394 -35.44 -31.26 1.61
C SER A 394 -34.09 -31.43 2.36
N GLY A 395 -32.98 -30.83 1.90
CA GLY A 395 -31.61 -31.11 2.39
C GLY A 395 -30.99 -30.10 3.38
N GLY A 396 -30.73 -30.51 4.62
CA GLY A 396 -29.83 -29.81 5.55
C GLY A 396 -28.34 -30.14 5.33
N TYR A 397 -27.44 -29.56 6.14
CA TYR A 397 -26.00 -29.80 6.12
C TYR A 397 -25.46 -30.18 7.51
N TYR A 398 -24.42 -31.02 7.54
CA TYR A 398 -23.62 -31.29 8.74
C TYR A 398 -22.25 -30.62 8.64
N LYS A 399 -21.75 -30.02 9.72
CA LYS A 399 -20.37 -29.50 9.82
C LYS A 399 -19.46 -30.57 10.40
N SER A 400 -18.39 -30.92 9.69
CA SER A 400 -17.34 -31.78 10.21
C SER A 400 -16.53 -31.05 11.28
N LYS A 401 -15.82 -31.82 12.09
CA LYS A 401 -14.86 -31.28 13.06
C LYS A 401 -13.70 -30.52 12.41
N SER A 402 -13.40 -30.84 11.14
CA SER A 402 -12.43 -30.12 10.32
C SER A 402 -12.99 -28.82 9.71
N GLY A 403 -14.26 -28.50 9.93
CA GLY A 403 -14.91 -27.26 9.48
C GLY A 403 -15.62 -27.37 8.12
N ALA A 404 -15.48 -28.47 7.39
CA ALA A 404 -16.14 -28.69 6.11
C ALA A 404 -17.63 -29.03 6.31
N TYR A 405 -18.49 -28.53 5.43
CA TYR A 405 -19.91 -28.88 5.43
C TYR A 405 -20.17 -30.06 4.48
N TYR A 406 -21.16 -30.90 4.79
CA TYR A 406 -21.59 -32.02 3.96
C TYR A 406 -23.11 -32.06 3.86
N SER A 407 -23.64 -32.30 2.65
CA SER A 407 -25.09 -32.41 2.45
C SER A 407 -25.64 -33.63 3.19
N VAL A 408 -26.79 -33.47 3.83
CA VAL A 408 -27.54 -34.59 4.45
C VAL A 408 -27.80 -35.72 3.44
N GLN A 409 -27.98 -35.39 2.16
CA GLN A 409 -28.25 -36.36 1.09
C GLN A 409 -27.02 -37.19 0.70
N ASN A 410 -25.81 -36.80 1.09
CA ASN A 410 -24.59 -37.56 0.82
C ASN A 410 -24.45 -38.79 1.73
N PHE A 411 -25.29 -38.95 2.76
CA PHE A 411 -25.17 -40.00 3.77
C PHE A 411 -26.27 -41.06 3.61
N SER A 412 -25.94 -42.36 3.81
CA SER A 412 -26.86 -43.50 3.53
C SER A 412 -28.12 -43.52 4.38
N SER A 413 -28.07 -42.84 5.52
CA SER A 413 -29.20 -42.66 6.42
C SER A 413 -28.88 -41.50 7.36
N VAL A 414 -29.72 -40.48 7.33
CA VAL A 414 -29.62 -39.25 8.15
C VAL A 414 -29.73 -39.53 9.67
N SER A 415 -29.92 -40.80 10.05
CA SER A 415 -30.23 -41.25 11.39
C SER A 415 -29.24 -42.29 11.96
N THR A 416 -28.18 -42.65 11.22
CA THR A 416 -27.23 -43.68 11.69
C THR A 416 -25.86 -43.08 11.94
N PHE A 417 -25.50 -42.95 13.21
CA PHE A 417 -24.19 -42.49 13.65
C PHE A 417 -23.26 -43.67 13.91
N TYR A 418 -21.97 -43.40 13.81
CA TYR A 418 -20.90 -44.37 13.97
C TYR A 418 -19.90 -43.89 15.02
N LYS A 419 -19.37 -44.83 15.79
CA LYS A 419 -18.23 -44.62 16.66
C LYS A 419 -16.99 -45.22 16.01
N LYS A 420 -15.89 -44.47 16.04
CA LYS A 420 -14.58 -44.96 15.63
C LYS A 420 -14.03 -45.90 16.71
N ILE A 421 -13.67 -47.12 16.32
CA ILE A 421 -12.90 -48.06 17.14
C ILE A 421 -11.50 -48.14 16.54
N VAL A 422 -10.49 -47.96 17.39
CA VAL A 422 -9.09 -48.12 17.02
C VAL A 422 -8.55 -49.31 17.80
N ASP A 423 -8.23 -50.40 17.10
CA ASP A 423 -7.46 -51.50 17.65
C ASP A 423 -5.98 -51.22 17.40
N THR A 424 -5.32 -50.68 18.42
CA THR A 424 -3.90 -50.32 18.37
C THR A 424 -2.99 -51.55 18.29
N ALA A 425 -3.44 -52.73 18.72
CA ALA A 425 -2.63 -53.95 18.69
C ALA A 425 -2.49 -54.53 17.27
N ASN A 426 -3.51 -54.35 16.44
CA ASN A 426 -3.55 -54.87 15.06
C ASN A 426 -3.47 -53.76 13.99
N ASN A 427 -3.34 -52.50 14.39
CA ASN A 427 -3.36 -51.32 13.53
C ASN A 427 -4.61 -51.25 12.62
N VAL A 428 -5.76 -51.67 13.15
CA VAL A 428 -7.04 -51.68 12.44
C VAL A 428 -7.92 -50.56 12.98
N THR A 429 -8.47 -49.75 12.08
CA THR A 429 -9.53 -48.79 12.39
C THR A 429 -10.85 -49.30 11.82
N SER A 430 -11.88 -49.37 12.66
CA SER A 430 -13.23 -49.77 12.26
C SER A 430 -14.27 -48.77 12.74
N TYR A 431 -15.41 -48.76 12.08
CA TYR A 431 -16.54 -47.88 12.40
C TYR A 431 -17.78 -48.73 12.61
N VAL A 432 -18.35 -48.67 13.80
CA VAL A 432 -19.55 -49.42 14.19
C VAL A 432 -20.68 -48.48 14.51
N ALA A 433 -21.90 -48.87 14.15
CA ALA A 433 -23.10 -48.08 14.41
C ALA A 433 -23.31 -47.93 15.93
N ASP A 434 -23.51 -46.70 16.38
CA ASP A 434 -23.67 -46.33 17.79
C ASP A 434 -24.61 -45.11 17.86
N SER A 435 -25.63 -45.16 18.71
CA SER A 435 -26.61 -44.08 18.89
C SER A 435 -25.99 -42.79 19.45
N ALA A 436 -24.78 -42.86 20.02
CA ALA A 436 -23.99 -41.73 20.51
C ALA A 436 -22.72 -41.47 19.67
N GLY A 437 -22.60 -42.09 18.50
CA GLY A 437 -21.46 -41.91 17.60
C GLY A 437 -21.31 -40.47 17.07
N THR A 438 -20.07 -40.06 16.78
CA THR A 438 -19.77 -38.74 16.19
C THR A 438 -19.44 -38.81 14.70
N TYR A 439 -19.41 -40.01 14.10
CA TYR A 439 -19.08 -40.19 12.70
C TYR A 439 -20.31 -40.52 11.85
N VAL A 440 -20.32 -40.07 10.60
CA VAL A 440 -21.31 -40.44 9.58
C VAL A 440 -20.61 -40.97 8.34
N LYS A 441 -21.26 -41.90 7.62
CA LYS A 441 -20.69 -42.53 6.43
C LYS A 441 -21.06 -41.76 5.16
N ASP A 442 -20.09 -41.12 4.53
CA ASP A 442 -20.26 -40.44 3.26
C ASP A 442 -20.37 -41.49 2.13
N ASN A 443 -21.49 -41.51 1.43
CA ASN A 443 -21.72 -42.42 0.30
C ASN A 443 -20.96 -42.01 -0.95
N VAL A 444 -20.52 -40.76 -1.04
CA VAL A 444 -19.81 -40.26 -2.22
C VAL A 444 -18.35 -40.70 -2.17
N SER A 445 -17.65 -40.45 -1.05
CA SER A 445 -16.27 -40.89 -0.86
C SER A 445 -16.14 -42.33 -0.34
N GLY A 446 -17.21 -42.90 0.22
CA GLY A 446 -17.19 -44.19 0.93
C GLY A 446 -16.55 -44.14 2.32
N GLY A 447 -16.03 -42.98 2.74
CA GLY A 447 -15.33 -42.77 4.00
C GLY A 447 -16.25 -42.37 5.17
N PHE A 448 -15.66 -42.22 6.36
CA PHE A 448 -16.35 -41.76 7.56
C PHE A 448 -15.88 -40.37 7.97
N VAL A 449 -16.83 -39.46 8.18
CA VAL A 449 -16.58 -38.06 8.55
C VAL A 449 -16.95 -37.84 10.00
N GLU A 450 -16.03 -37.30 10.81
CA GLU A 450 -16.31 -36.88 12.19
C GLU A 450 -17.07 -35.55 12.19
N LEU A 451 -18.23 -35.51 12.83
CA LEU A 451 -19.06 -34.31 12.98
C LEU A 451 -18.58 -33.46 14.16
N GLY A 452 -18.72 -32.13 14.03
CA GLY A 452 -18.31 -31.17 15.05
C GLY A 452 -19.23 -31.10 16.27
N TYR A 453 -20.44 -31.69 16.22
CA TYR A 453 -21.46 -31.63 17.27
C TYR A 453 -22.22 -32.96 17.43
N THR A 454 -22.65 -33.28 18.66
CA THR A 454 -23.35 -34.53 19.03
C THR A 454 -24.88 -34.43 18.87
N SER A 455 -25.52 -35.59 18.70
CA SER A 455 -26.93 -35.76 18.32
C SER A 455 -27.93 -35.74 19.49
N SER A 456 -28.06 -34.62 20.21
CA SER A 456 -29.34 -34.31 20.89
C SER A 456 -30.09 -33.27 20.06
N ILE A 457 -31.07 -33.73 19.26
CA ILE A 457 -31.88 -32.95 18.31
C ILE A 457 -32.92 -32.06 19.03
N SER A 458 -32.55 -31.44 20.14
CA SER A 458 -33.39 -30.47 20.85
C SER A 458 -32.62 -29.18 21.11
N ALA A 459 -32.19 -28.56 20.00
CA ALA A 459 -31.82 -27.14 19.81
C ALA A 459 -30.66 -26.58 20.68
N PRO A 460 -29.74 -25.76 20.10
CA PRO A 460 -30.09 -24.62 19.27
C PRO A 460 -29.44 -24.56 17.88
N THR A 461 -30.19 -23.91 16.97
CA THR A 461 -29.76 -23.19 15.77
C THR A 461 -28.98 -23.97 14.70
N LYS A 462 -29.79 -24.58 13.82
CA LYS A 462 -29.51 -24.70 12.39
C LYS A 462 -28.84 -23.43 11.84
N TYR A 463 -27.66 -23.53 11.22
CA TYR A 463 -27.33 -22.67 10.07
C TYR A 463 -28.14 -23.20 8.88
N ALA A 464 -29.45 -22.93 8.87
CA ALA A 464 -30.33 -23.30 7.76
C ALA A 464 -30.30 -22.18 6.72
N ILE A 465 -29.35 -22.26 5.80
CA ILE A 465 -29.46 -21.54 4.53
C ILE A 465 -30.37 -22.39 3.65
N SER A 466 -31.59 -21.91 3.41
CA SER A 466 -32.68 -22.69 2.81
C SER A 466 -32.60 -22.81 1.28
N ASN A 467 -31.80 -21.97 0.61
CA ASN A 467 -31.54 -21.97 -0.84
C ASN A 467 -30.37 -21.03 -1.22
N GLN A 468 -29.90 -21.10 -2.47
CA GLN A 468 -28.85 -20.22 -3.02
C GLN A 468 -29.20 -18.74 -2.87
N SER A 469 -30.47 -18.35 -3.03
CA SER A 469 -30.91 -16.97 -2.87
C SER A 469 -30.69 -16.44 -1.45
N ALA A 470 -30.76 -17.29 -0.42
CA ALA A 470 -30.49 -16.91 0.96
C ALA A 470 -28.99 -16.75 1.23
N LEU A 471 -28.14 -17.59 0.62
CA LEU A 471 -26.68 -17.42 0.65
C LEU A 471 -26.27 -16.14 -0.08
N ASP A 472 -26.86 -15.90 -1.25
CA ASP A 472 -26.62 -14.67 -2.03
C ASP A 472 -27.12 -13.45 -1.26
N ALA A 473 -28.25 -13.54 -0.56
CA ALA A 473 -28.75 -12.46 0.29
C ALA A 473 -27.81 -12.16 1.47
N LEU A 474 -27.25 -13.20 2.10
CA LEU A 474 -26.25 -13.05 3.17
C LEU A 474 -24.93 -12.47 2.62
N ALA A 475 -24.43 -13.01 1.52
CA ALA A 475 -23.23 -12.49 0.85
C ALA A 475 -23.43 -11.04 0.40
N ASN A 476 -24.62 -10.69 -0.06
CA ASN A 476 -24.98 -9.32 -0.42
C ASN A 476 -25.14 -8.40 0.79
N GLN A 477 -25.25 -8.91 2.01
CA GLN A 477 -25.28 -8.08 3.21
C GLN A 477 -23.91 -7.47 3.50
N TYR A 478 -22.85 -8.25 3.27
CA TYR A 478 -21.46 -7.85 3.44
C TYR A 478 -20.95 -7.09 2.21
N LYS A 479 -20.59 -5.83 2.41
CA LYS A 479 -20.13 -4.89 1.36
C LYS A 479 -18.62 -4.70 1.33
N GLY A 480 -17.89 -5.39 2.21
CA GLY A 480 -16.45 -5.40 2.20
C GLY A 480 -15.89 -5.95 0.90
N SER A 481 -14.68 -5.51 0.56
CA SER A 481 -13.98 -5.96 -0.63
C SER A 481 -12.47 -5.79 -0.48
N THR A 482 -11.72 -6.53 -1.28
CA THR A 482 -10.26 -6.51 -1.25
C THR A 482 -9.70 -5.50 -2.24
N CYS A 483 -8.55 -4.92 -1.90
CA CYS A 483 -7.73 -4.12 -2.81
C CYS A 483 -6.50 -4.93 -3.22
N ASN A 484 -6.52 -5.50 -4.42
CA ASN A 484 -5.36 -6.12 -5.05
C ASN A 484 -5.01 -5.42 -6.36
N VAL A 485 -3.90 -5.85 -6.98
CA VAL A 485 -3.36 -5.18 -8.16
C VAL A 485 -4.35 -5.13 -9.32
N ALA A 486 -5.14 -6.18 -9.51
CA ALA A 486 -6.09 -6.30 -10.61
C ALA A 486 -7.48 -5.72 -10.30
N VAL A 487 -7.89 -5.76 -9.02
CA VAL A 487 -9.22 -5.30 -8.58
C VAL A 487 -9.10 -4.67 -7.20
N CYS A 488 -9.59 -3.44 -7.08
CA CYS A 488 -9.73 -2.75 -5.81
C CYS A 488 -11.15 -2.23 -5.64
N GLY A 489 -11.89 -2.71 -4.65
CA GLY A 489 -13.25 -2.24 -4.41
C GLY A 489 -14.29 -2.75 -5.40
N THR A 490 -15.52 -2.25 -5.26
CA THR A 490 -16.70 -2.63 -6.05
C THR A 490 -17.36 -1.46 -6.77
N ASN A 491 -17.01 -0.22 -6.42
CA ASN A 491 -17.54 1.01 -7.02
C ASN A 491 -16.75 1.48 -8.25
N GLY A 492 -16.25 0.55 -9.07
CA GLY A 492 -15.53 0.88 -10.30
C GLY A 492 -16.40 1.68 -11.28
N ALA A 493 -15.75 2.36 -12.21
CA ALA A 493 -16.42 3.22 -13.20
C ALA A 493 -15.95 2.89 -14.62
N GLN A 494 -16.78 3.22 -15.61
CA GLN A 494 -16.35 3.26 -17.01
C GLN A 494 -16.40 4.69 -17.53
N VAL A 495 -15.29 5.15 -18.10
CA VAL A 495 -15.18 6.47 -18.74
C VAL A 495 -14.58 6.26 -20.12
N ASN A 496 -15.26 6.73 -21.17
CA ASN A 496 -14.82 6.64 -22.57
C ASN A 496 -14.39 5.22 -23.02
N GLY A 497 -15.06 4.17 -22.52
CA GLY A 497 -14.75 2.77 -22.85
C GLY A 497 -13.64 2.14 -22.01
N THR A 498 -12.96 2.91 -21.15
CA THR A 498 -11.97 2.40 -20.19
C THR A 498 -12.63 2.08 -18.86
N SER A 499 -12.42 0.86 -18.37
CA SER A 499 -12.83 0.45 -17.02
C SER A 499 -11.77 0.81 -15.98
N TYR A 500 -12.21 1.45 -14.91
CA TYR A 500 -11.39 1.78 -13.75
C TYR A 500 -11.79 0.96 -12.53
N GLN A 501 -10.79 0.60 -11.73
CA GLN A 501 -10.96 -0.06 -10.45
C GLN A 501 -11.68 0.89 -9.48
N GLY A 502 -12.32 0.32 -8.46
CA GLY A 502 -13.00 1.07 -7.41
C GLY A 502 -12.05 1.62 -6.35
N THR A 503 -12.65 2.29 -5.38
CA THR A 503 -11.99 3.04 -4.30
C THR A 503 -12.64 2.82 -2.92
N ASN A 504 -13.53 1.83 -2.80
CA ASN A 504 -14.24 1.50 -1.55
C ASN A 504 -13.77 0.18 -0.92
N ALA A 505 -12.57 -0.28 -1.24
CA ALA A 505 -12.00 -1.48 -0.63
C ALA A 505 -11.84 -1.33 0.89
N THR A 506 -11.95 -2.45 1.60
CA THR A 506 -11.86 -2.53 3.06
C THR A 506 -10.74 -3.45 3.54
N HIS A 507 -10.22 -4.31 2.65
CA HIS A 507 -9.14 -5.25 2.94
C HIS A 507 -7.92 -4.97 2.06
N SER A 508 -6.74 -5.11 2.65
CA SER A 508 -5.44 -4.92 2.00
C SER A 508 -4.96 -6.20 1.31
N SER A 509 -4.06 -6.06 0.36
CA SER A 509 -3.30 -7.17 -0.21
C SER A 509 -1.84 -6.79 -0.45
N ILE A 510 -0.98 -7.79 -0.39
CA ILE A 510 0.44 -7.68 -0.68
C ILE A 510 0.83 -8.88 -1.52
N SER A 511 1.42 -8.64 -2.68
CA SER A 511 2.05 -9.70 -3.48
C SER A 511 3.47 -9.32 -3.85
N MET A 512 4.30 -10.34 -3.99
CA MET A 512 5.68 -10.22 -4.42
C MET A 512 5.96 -11.36 -5.38
N GLY A 513 6.46 -11.04 -6.56
CA GLY A 513 6.91 -12.01 -7.53
C GLY A 513 5.83 -12.53 -8.47
N THR A 514 5.97 -13.79 -8.88
CA THR A 514 5.06 -14.45 -9.81
C THR A 514 3.77 -14.82 -9.09
N VAL A 515 2.74 -14.00 -9.26
CA VAL A 515 1.45 -14.15 -8.56
C VAL A 515 0.31 -14.10 -9.57
N ALA A 516 -0.54 -15.13 -9.55
CA ALA A 516 -1.76 -15.19 -10.36
C ALA A 516 -2.97 -14.73 -9.54
N ARG A 517 -4.03 -14.31 -10.22
CA ARG A 517 -5.33 -14.03 -9.61
C ARG A 517 -6.31 -15.16 -9.93
N ASP A 518 -6.96 -15.70 -8.91
CA ASP A 518 -8.19 -16.47 -9.09
C ASP A 518 -9.35 -15.49 -9.30
N ALA A 519 -9.87 -15.44 -10.52
CA ALA A 519 -10.95 -14.53 -10.87
C ALA A 519 -12.29 -14.87 -10.19
N SER A 520 -12.49 -16.12 -9.77
CA SER A 520 -13.74 -16.59 -9.17
C SER A 520 -13.86 -16.20 -7.69
N ALA A 521 -12.74 -16.23 -6.97
CA ALA A 521 -12.64 -15.84 -5.56
C ALA A 521 -12.11 -14.41 -5.36
N ASN A 522 -11.57 -13.79 -6.42
CA ASN A 522 -10.83 -12.53 -6.35
C ASN A 522 -9.64 -12.60 -5.38
N THR A 523 -8.94 -13.74 -5.35
CA THR A 523 -7.80 -13.97 -4.46
C THR A 523 -6.48 -14.06 -5.24
N LEU A 524 -5.39 -13.66 -4.60
CA LEU A 524 -4.03 -13.81 -5.12
C LEU A 524 -3.42 -15.16 -4.75
N ILE A 525 -2.78 -15.82 -5.72
CA ILE A 525 -2.13 -17.13 -5.58
C ILE A 525 -0.68 -17.03 -6.02
N ALA A 526 0.25 -17.27 -5.09
CA ALA A 526 1.67 -17.31 -5.39
C ALA A 526 2.03 -18.54 -6.24
N ASN A 527 2.73 -18.32 -7.35
CA ASN A 527 3.23 -19.41 -8.19
C ASN A 527 4.37 -20.16 -7.47
N ARG A 528 4.37 -21.49 -7.58
CA ARG A 528 5.32 -22.42 -6.95
C ARG A 528 6.23 -23.15 -7.96
N ASP A 529 6.12 -22.81 -9.24
CA ASP A 529 6.93 -23.38 -10.32
C ASP A 529 8.41 -23.02 -10.15
N SER A 530 9.30 -23.84 -10.71
CA SER A 530 10.75 -23.62 -10.64
C SER A 530 11.21 -22.31 -11.29
N THR A 531 10.41 -21.74 -12.19
CA THR A 531 10.66 -20.47 -12.86
C THR A 531 10.06 -19.26 -12.13
N ALA A 532 9.35 -19.46 -11.02
CA ALA A 532 8.79 -18.37 -10.25
C ALA A 532 9.90 -17.46 -9.70
N THR A 533 9.63 -16.16 -9.62
CA THR A 533 10.53 -15.15 -9.05
C THR A 533 9.81 -14.38 -7.96
N GLY A 534 10.55 -13.66 -7.12
CA GLY A 534 9.97 -12.79 -6.10
C GLY A 534 11.06 -12.21 -5.22
N ILE A 535 11.27 -12.81 -4.05
CA ILE A 535 12.28 -12.37 -3.10
C ILE A 535 13.61 -13.06 -3.41
N MET A 536 14.62 -12.28 -3.75
CA MET A 536 15.89 -12.74 -4.29
C MET A 536 17.07 -12.09 -3.57
N PHE A 537 18.01 -12.88 -3.08
CA PHE A 537 19.28 -12.39 -2.54
C PHE A 537 20.38 -12.60 -3.57
N LYS A 538 21.08 -11.52 -3.92
CA LYS A 538 22.24 -11.56 -4.82
C LYS A 538 23.48 -11.13 -4.07
N SER A 539 24.61 -11.76 -4.39
CA SER A 539 25.90 -11.45 -3.75
C SER A 539 26.76 -10.53 -4.61
N ALA A 540 27.75 -9.90 -3.99
CA ALA A 540 28.79 -9.15 -4.68
C ALA A 540 29.83 -10.04 -5.38
N ALA A 541 29.93 -11.32 -5.02
CA ALA A 541 30.94 -12.23 -5.55
C ALA A 541 30.61 -12.62 -7.01
N ALA A 542 31.59 -12.43 -7.90
CA ALA A 542 31.44 -12.78 -9.30
C ALA A 542 31.08 -14.27 -9.47
N GLY A 543 30.04 -14.56 -10.26
CA GLY A 543 29.58 -15.92 -10.53
C GLY A 543 28.80 -16.60 -9.40
N ALA A 544 28.57 -15.94 -8.27
CA ALA A 544 27.72 -16.48 -7.22
C ALA A 544 26.25 -16.55 -7.68
N ALA A 545 25.63 -17.71 -7.49
CA ALA A 545 24.22 -17.90 -7.81
C ALA A 545 23.33 -17.03 -6.91
N ALA A 546 22.26 -16.47 -7.49
CA ALA A 546 21.23 -15.80 -6.72
C ALA A 546 20.43 -16.81 -5.91
N VAL A 547 20.07 -16.46 -4.67
CA VAL A 547 19.17 -17.28 -3.83
C VAL A 547 17.74 -16.78 -4.04
N ASN A 548 16.89 -17.62 -4.61
CA ASN A 548 15.48 -17.35 -4.86
C ASN A 548 14.61 -17.94 -3.75
N LEU A 549 13.91 -17.09 -3.01
CA LEU A 549 12.92 -17.53 -2.02
C LEU A 549 11.51 -17.69 -2.62
N GLY A 550 11.34 -17.40 -3.90
CA GLY A 550 10.08 -17.54 -4.63
C GLY A 550 9.12 -16.36 -4.43
N SER A 551 7.86 -16.60 -4.78
CA SER A 551 6.78 -15.62 -4.75
C SER A 551 6.01 -15.68 -3.43
N ALA A 552 5.37 -14.57 -3.05
CA ALA A 552 4.49 -14.49 -1.90
C ALA A 552 3.20 -13.74 -2.25
N ALA A 553 2.08 -14.18 -1.69
CA ALA A 553 0.80 -13.50 -1.79
C ALA A 553 0.13 -13.53 -0.41
N ILE A 554 -0.28 -12.35 0.04
CA ILE A 554 -1.08 -12.12 1.24
C ILE A 554 -2.28 -11.33 0.77
N ASP A 555 -3.47 -11.85 1.00
CA ASP A 555 -4.68 -11.24 0.47
C ASP A 555 -5.78 -11.18 1.53
N GLY A 556 -6.67 -10.20 1.40
CA GLY A 556 -7.80 -10.04 2.33
C GLY A 556 -7.39 -9.63 3.75
N VAL A 557 -6.32 -8.86 3.95
CA VAL A 557 -5.90 -8.41 5.29
C VAL A 557 -6.81 -7.28 5.79
N LEU A 558 -7.56 -7.55 6.85
CA LEU A 558 -8.36 -6.55 7.55
C LEU A 558 -7.73 -6.17 8.89
N ILE A 559 -7.61 -4.87 9.13
CA ILE A 559 -7.23 -4.35 10.45
C ILE A 559 -8.52 -4.19 11.27
N GLN A 560 -8.77 -5.09 12.22
CA GLN A 560 -9.94 -4.96 13.10
C GLN A 560 -9.79 -3.79 14.08
N HIS A 561 -8.59 -3.63 14.64
CA HIS A 561 -8.20 -2.52 15.52
C HIS A 561 -6.68 -2.44 15.54
N LEU A 562 -6.12 -1.24 15.39
CA LEU A 562 -4.70 -0.99 15.57
C LEU A 562 -4.56 0.37 16.24
N LYS A 563 -3.91 0.42 17.40
CA LYS A 563 -3.60 1.67 18.09
C LYS A 563 -2.11 1.75 18.39
N ILE A 564 -1.46 2.76 17.83
CA ILE A 564 -0.07 3.13 18.13
C ILE A 564 -0.12 4.44 18.91
N LYS A 565 0.56 4.46 20.06
CA LYS A 565 0.62 5.64 20.94
C LYS A 565 2.08 5.93 21.24
N THR A 566 2.49 7.19 21.12
CA THR A 566 3.82 7.59 21.56
C THR A 566 3.93 7.48 23.08
N THR A 567 5.10 7.13 23.60
CA THR A 567 5.37 7.10 25.03
C THR A 567 6.27 8.29 25.40
N GLY A 568 5.68 9.49 25.46
CA GLY A 568 6.36 10.69 25.97
C GLY A 568 6.59 11.80 24.94
N LEU A 569 5.90 12.93 25.15
CA LEU A 569 6.38 14.29 24.92
C LEU A 569 6.45 15.02 26.26
#